data_AF-A0A2H1V8N9-F1
#
_entry.id   AF-A0A2H1V8N9-F1
#
_cell.length_a   1.000
_cell.length_b   1.000
_cell.length_c   1.000
_cell.angle_alpha   90.00
_cell.angle_beta   90.00
_cell.angle_gamma   90.00
#
_symmetry.space_group_name_H-M   'P 1'
#
loop_
_entity.id
_entity.type
_entity.pdbx_description
1 polymer ?
#
loop_
_entity_poly.entity_id
_entity_poly.type
_entity_poly.pdbx_seq_one_letter_code
_entity_poly.pdbx_strand_id
1 'polypeptide(L)'
;MNCEPHTGNVVYNLSLTDLTEQRRLVWYSPENDVKMCVVKGKDEESCQNYIRVLVSLGPGRLLVCGTNSFRPFCREYSVQRDSYHMEREKSGQAVCPYDPEHNSTAVYA
;
A
#
# COMPACT_ATOMS: atom_id res chain seq x y z
N MET A 1 21.52 -9.62 6.84
CA MET A 1 20.42 -8.87 6.20
C MET A 1 19.49 -8.46 7.32
N ASN A 2 19.48 -7.18 7.67
CA ASN A 2 18.58 -6.67 8.70
C ASN A 2 17.22 -6.44 8.04
N CYS A 3 16.29 -7.37 8.25
CA CYS A 3 14.90 -7.14 7.90
C CYS A 3 14.33 -6.18 8.95
N GLU A 4 14.10 -4.91 8.60
CA GLU A 4 13.25 -4.05 9.42
C GLU A 4 11.83 -4.64 9.46
N PRO A 5 11.16 -4.72 10.62
CA PRO A 5 9.92 -5.50 10.78
C PRO A 5 8.68 -4.90 10.11
N HIS A 6 8.80 -3.85 9.30
CA HIS A 6 7.66 -3.03 8.93
C HIS A 6 7.31 -3.23 7.44
N THR A 7 6.61 -4.32 7.12
CA THR A 7 6.07 -4.57 5.77
C THR A 7 4.91 -3.64 5.40
N GLY A 8 4.48 -2.77 6.31
CA GLY A 8 3.58 -1.66 6.02
C GLY A 8 4.28 -0.55 5.23
N ASN A 9 3.48 0.20 4.46
CA ASN A 9 3.84 1.44 3.77
C ASN A 9 4.71 1.31 2.52
N VAL A 10 5.17 0.11 2.12
CA VAL A 10 6.11 -0.04 1.00
C VAL A 10 5.69 -1.13 0.01
N VAL A 11 5.83 -0.86 -1.29
CA VAL A 11 5.78 -1.86 -2.36
C VAL A 11 7.16 -1.99 -2.98
N TYR A 12 7.72 -3.19 -2.99
CA TYR A 12 9.05 -3.47 -3.55
C TYR A 12 8.95 -4.01 -4.98
N ASN A 13 9.80 -3.49 -5.86
CA ASN A 13 10.09 -4.09 -7.15
C ASN A 13 11.44 -4.80 -7.05
N LEU A 14 11.40 -6.12 -7.04
CA LEU A 14 12.57 -6.97 -6.87
C LEU A 14 12.90 -7.68 -8.18
N SER A 15 14.19 -7.87 -8.42
CA SER A 15 14.68 -8.76 -9.46
C SER A 15 14.24 -10.20 -9.18
N LEU A 16 13.73 -10.89 -10.20
CA LEU A 16 13.33 -12.29 -10.06
C LEU A 16 14.51 -13.26 -9.96
N THR A 17 15.73 -12.84 -10.34
CA THR A 17 16.90 -13.73 -10.37
C THR A 17 17.60 -13.83 -9.02
N ASP A 18 17.65 -12.73 -8.28
CA ASP A 18 18.48 -12.57 -7.07
C ASP A 18 17.79 -11.78 -5.95
N LEU A 19 16.51 -11.40 -6.14
CA LEU A 19 15.70 -10.64 -5.18
C LEU A 19 16.31 -9.28 -4.81
N THR A 20 17.25 -8.75 -5.62
CA THR A 20 17.77 -7.42 -5.39
C THR A 20 16.67 -6.40 -5.60
N GLU A 21 16.55 -5.46 -4.67
CA GLU A 21 15.63 -4.34 -4.83
C GLU A 21 16.08 -3.48 -6.02
N GLN A 22 15.24 -3.44 -7.04
CA GLN A 22 15.42 -2.53 -8.15
C GLN A 22 14.85 -1.16 -7.78
N ARG A 23 13.66 -1.15 -7.16
CA ARG A 23 12.93 0.07 -6.74
C ARG A 23 11.99 -0.23 -5.57
N ARG A 24 11.53 0.84 -4.93
CA ARG A 24 10.42 0.83 -3.99
C ARG A 24 9.45 1.98 -4.24
N LEU A 25 8.17 1.74 -3.97
CA LEU A 25 7.14 2.76 -3.80
C LEU A 25 6.90 2.88 -2.30
N VAL A 26 7.03 4.09 -1.74
CA VAL A 26 6.73 4.36 -0.33
C VAL A 26 5.43 5.16 -0.24
N TRP A 27 4.50 4.69 0.58
CA TRP A 27 3.20 5.29 0.81
C TRP A 27 2.79 5.13 2.28
N TYR A 28 3.18 6.11 3.09
CA TYR A 28 2.73 6.25 4.46
C TYR A 28 1.30 6.81 4.54
N SER A 29 0.59 6.41 5.59
CA SER A 29 -0.65 7.09 5.98
C SER A 29 -0.38 8.53 6.40
N PRO A 30 -1.33 9.45 6.19
CA PRO A 30 -1.27 10.79 6.78
C PRO A 30 -1.16 10.72 8.32
N GLU A 31 -0.30 11.55 8.92
CA GLU A 31 -0.08 11.51 10.38
C GLU A 31 -1.36 11.68 11.21
N ASN A 32 -2.28 12.52 10.73
CA ASN A 32 -3.58 12.74 11.37
C ASN A 32 -4.45 11.48 11.36
N ASP A 33 -4.39 10.68 10.29
CA ASP A 33 -5.11 9.41 10.20
C ASP A 33 -4.48 8.37 11.13
N VAL A 34 -3.14 8.31 11.21
CA VAL A 34 -2.42 7.46 12.17
C VAL A 34 -2.80 7.81 13.61
N LYS A 35 -2.72 9.11 13.98
CA LYS A 35 -3.09 9.61 15.31
C LYS A 35 -4.54 9.27 15.64
N MET A 36 -5.46 9.48 14.70
CA MET A 36 -6.88 9.17 14.89
C MET A 36 -7.13 7.67 15.05
N CYS A 37 -6.41 6.82 14.32
CA CYS A 37 -6.47 5.37 14.45
C CYS A 37 -6.07 4.92 15.86
N VAL A 38 -4.96 5.45 16.40
CA VAL A 38 -4.51 5.14 17.75
C VAL A 38 -5.50 5.65 18.81
N VAL A 39 -6.03 6.87 18.65
CA VAL A 39 -7.06 7.42 19.56
C VAL A 39 -8.34 6.56 19.57
N LYS A 40 -8.65 5.89 18.45
CA LYS A 40 -9.77 4.93 18.37
C LYS A 40 -9.47 3.57 19.00
N GLY A 41 -8.31 3.39 19.63
CA GLY A 41 -7.95 2.22 20.41
C GLY A 41 -7.23 1.11 19.65
N LYS A 42 -6.70 1.40 18.45
CA LYS A 42 -5.81 0.47 17.73
C LYS A 42 -4.35 0.69 18.14
N ASP A 43 -3.55 -0.36 18.05
CA ASP A 43 -2.11 -0.29 18.29
C ASP A 43 -1.37 0.45 17.15
N GLU A 44 -0.23 1.05 17.47
CA GLU A 44 0.56 1.86 16.52
C GLU A 44 1.03 1.08 15.30
N GLU A 45 1.27 -0.23 15.45
CA GLU A 45 1.69 -1.12 14.38
C GLU A 45 0.53 -1.35 13.40
N SER A 46 -0.66 -1.69 13.87
CA SER A 46 -1.86 -1.85 13.03
C SER A 46 -2.29 -0.55 12.36
N CYS A 47 -1.90 0.61 12.90
CA CYS A 47 -2.20 1.92 12.34
C CYS A 47 -1.28 2.33 11.16
N GLN A 48 -0.47 1.43 10.60
CA GLN A 48 0.27 1.70 9.36
C GLN A 48 -0.60 1.54 8.09
N ASN A 49 -0.03 1.81 6.91
CA ASN A 49 -0.68 1.52 5.64
C ASN A 49 -0.28 0.14 5.11
N TYR A 50 -1.12 -0.87 5.31
CA TYR A 50 -0.85 -2.21 4.79
C TYR A 50 -1.38 -2.33 3.37
N ILE A 51 -0.50 -2.58 2.40
CA ILE A 51 -0.89 -2.77 1.00
C ILE A 51 -1.58 -4.13 0.86
N ARG A 52 -2.84 -4.14 0.40
CA ARG A 52 -3.68 -5.34 0.29
C ARG A 52 -4.13 -5.63 -1.14
N VAL A 53 -4.04 -4.64 -2.04
CA VAL A 53 -4.36 -4.79 -3.45
C VAL A 53 -3.24 -4.17 -4.28
N LEU A 54 -2.68 -4.93 -5.21
CA LEU A 54 -1.71 -4.48 -6.19
C LEU A 54 -2.05 -5.13 -7.53
N VAL A 55 -2.53 -4.33 -8.48
CA VAL A 55 -2.92 -4.83 -9.81
C VAL A 55 -2.36 -3.96 -10.93
N SER A 56 -2.01 -4.60 -12.05
CA SER A 56 -1.65 -3.89 -13.28
C SER A 56 -2.91 -3.45 -14.01
N LEU A 57 -3.04 -2.15 -14.28
CA LEU A 57 -4.14 -1.59 -15.07
C LEU A 57 -3.83 -1.57 -16.57
N GLY A 58 -2.66 -2.06 -16.97
CA GLY A 58 -2.11 -1.98 -18.32
C GLY A 58 -0.65 -1.54 -18.32
N PRO A 59 -0.05 -1.35 -19.51
CA PRO A 59 1.36 -0.98 -19.63
C PRO A 59 1.69 0.29 -18.82
N GLY A 60 2.62 0.15 -17.87
CA GLY A 60 3.09 1.27 -17.05
C GLY A 60 2.06 1.86 -16.08
N ARG A 61 0.95 1.18 -15.79
CA ARG A 61 -0.06 1.66 -14.83
C ARG A 61 -0.36 0.64 -13.75
N LEU A 62 -0.31 1.08 -12.50
CA LEU A 62 -0.58 0.24 -11.33
C LEU A 62 -1.72 0.84 -10.51
N LEU A 63 -2.60 -0.01 -9.99
CA LEU A 63 -3.50 0.33 -8.90
C LEU A 63 -2.96 -0.30 -7.63
N VAL A 64 -2.77 0.52 -6.60
CA VAL A 64 -2.31 0.10 -5.28
C VAL A 64 -3.35 0.54 -4.25
N CYS A 65 -3.87 -0.39 -3.46
CA CYS A 65 -4.75 -0.05 -2.33
C CYS A 65 -4.17 -0.58 -1.03
N GLY A 66 -4.34 0.21 0.03
CA GLY A 66 -3.93 -0.18 1.37
C GLY A 66 -4.90 0.28 2.44
N THR A 67 -4.75 -0.31 3.63
CA THR A 67 -5.62 -0.07 4.79
C THR A 67 -5.54 1.37 5.29
N ASN A 68 -4.39 2.03 5.06
CA ASN A 68 -4.12 3.44 5.34
C ASN A 68 -4.67 3.86 6.73
N SER A 69 -4.18 3.20 7.78
CA SER A 69 -4.59 3.43 9.18
C SER A 69 -6.09 3.25 9.44
N PHE A 70 -6.65 2.11 9.02
CA PHE A 70 -8.10 1.84 9.10
C PHE A 70 -8.95 2.88 8.36
N ARG A 71 -8.42 3.44 7.27
CA ARG A 71 -9.11 4.36 6.38
C ARG A 71 -8.68 4.00 4.95
N PRO A 72 -9.23 2.94 4.34
CA PRO A 72 -8.70 2.36 3.12
C PRO A 72 -8.76 3.35 1.95
N PHE A 73 -7.66 3.42 1.20
CA PHE A 73 -7.52 4.22 -0.01
C PHE A 73 -6.89 3.41 -1.14
N CYS A 74 -7.12 3.86 -2.36
CA CYS A 74 -6.50 3.35 -3.56
C CYS A 74 -5.85 4.49 -4.33
N ARG A 75 -4.63 4.25 -4.83
CA ARG A 75 -3.90 5.16 -5.72
C ARG A 75 -3.61 4.49 -7.06
N GLU A 76 -3.84 5.22 -8.14
CA GLU A 76 -3.35 4.86 -9.47
C GLU A 76 -1.99 5.52 -9.68
N TYR A 77 -1.00 4.73 -10.08
CA TYR A 77 0.34 5.19 -10.37
C TYR A 77 0.69 4.99 -11.84
N SER A 78 1.34 5.98 -12.42
CA SER A 78 2.12 5.87 -13.66
C SER A 78 3.55 5.42 -13.31
N VAL A 79 3.98 4.31 -13.88
CA VAL A 79 5.32 3.73 -13.70
C VAL A 79 6.22 4.26 -14.80
N GLN A 80 7.18 5.11 -14.42
CA GLN A 80 8.17 5.65 -15.33
C GLN A 80 9.51 4.94 -15.17
N ARG A 81 10.49 5.36 -15.98
CA ARG A 81 11.81 4.73 -15.99
C ARG A 81 12.51 4.76 -14.64
N ASP A 82 12.25 5.70 -13.74
CA ASP A 82 12.96 5.78 -12.45
C ASP A 82 12.04 6.07 -11.24
N SER A 83 10.73 6.15 -11.46
CA SER A 83 9.80 6.66 -10.45
C SER A 83 8.36 6.14 -10.62
N TYR A 84 7.60 6.27 -9.54
CA TYR A 84 6.15 6.08 -9.52
C TYR A 84 5.48 7.44 -9.31
N HIS A 85 4.60 7.83 -10.23
CA HIS A 85 3.86 9.09 -10.14
C HIS A 85 2.40 8.81 -9.80
N MET A 86 1.91 9.36 -8.68
CA MET A 86 0.51 9.22 -8.29
C MET A 86 -0.34 10.11 -9.21
N GLU A 87 -1.27 9.49 -9.92
CA GLU A 87 -2.16 10.16 -10.88
C GLU A 87 -3.54 10.44 -10.28
N ARG A 88 -4.05 9.48 -9.50
CA ARG A 88 -5.38 9.54 -8.88
C ARG A 88 -5.36 8.89 -7.52
N GLU A 89 -6.17 9.42 -6.62
CA GLU A 89 -6.47 8.83 -5.32
C GLU A 89 -8.00 8.76 -5.14
N LYS A 90 -8.49 7.63 -4.63
CA LYS A 90 -9.91 7.42 -4.34
C LYS A 90 -10.09 6.58 -3.09
N SER A 91 -11.26 6.72 -2.48
CA SER A 91 -11.68 5.84 -1.38
C SER A 91 -11.54 4.38 -1.77
N GLY A 92 -10.90 3.58 -0.92
CA GLY A 92 -10.72 2.14 -1.07
C GLY A 92 -11.81 1.34 -0.37
N GLN A 93 -12.87 1.99 0.13
CA GLN A 93 -13.97 1.29 0.79
C GLN A 93 -14.60 0.25 -0.14
N ALA A 94 -14.92 -0.92 0.42
CA ALA A 94 -15.39 -2.12 -0.29
C ALA A 94 -14.40 -2.74 -1.31
N VAL A 95 -13.23 -2.13 -1.54
CA VAL A 95 -12.17 -2.66 -2.41
C VAL A 95 -11.00 -3.21 -1.58
N CYS A 96 -10.65 -2.50 -0.50
CA CYS A 96 -9.57 -2.84 0.41
C CYS A 96 -10.12 -2.96 1.84
N PRO A 97 -9.68 -3.94 2.64
CA PRO A 97 -10.10 -4.03 4.04
C PRO A 97 -9.62 -2.81 4.84
N TYR A 98 -10.31 -2.55 5.94
CA TYR A 98 -9.91 -1.54 6.93
C TYR A 98 -8.83 -2.09 7.87
N ASP A 99 -9.05 -3.28 8.40
CA ASP A 99 -8.14 -3.95 9.32
C ASP A 99 -7.14 -4.82 8.51
N PRO A 100 -5.83 -4.72 8.76
CA PRO A 100 -4.83 -5.55 8.06
C PRO A 100 -5.05 -7.06 8.24
N GLU A 101 -5.67 -7.49 9.34
CA GLU A 101 -5.93 -8.91 9.64
C GLU A 101 -7.22 -9.43 9.00
N HIS A 102 -8.03 -8.57 8.38
CA HIS A 102 -9.24 -9.03 7.69
C HIS A 102 -8.93 -9.76 6.38
N ASN A 103 -9.45 -10.98 6.27
CA ASN A 103 -9.37 -11.80 5.06
C ASN A 103 -10.04 -11.11 3.88
N SER A 104 -9.30 -10.97 2.79
CA SER A 104 -9.78 -10.36 1.54
C SER A 104 -8.96 -10.89 0.36
N THR A 105 -9.54 -10.80 -0.84
CA THR A 105 -8.86 -11.11 -2.10
C THR A 105 -9.33 -10.13 -3.17
N ALA A 106 -8.51 -9.89 -4.18
CA ALA A 106 -8.84 -9.02 -5.30
C ALA A 106 -8.39 -9.65 -6.62
N VAL A 107 -9.23 -9.52 -7.64
CA VAL A 107 -8.94 -9.92 -9.02
C VAL A 107 -9.30 -8.74 -9.92
N TYR A 108 -8.43 -8.44 -10.88
CA TYR A 108 -8.67 -7.42 -11.90
C TYR A 108 -8.89 -8.13 -13.25
N ALA A 109 -9.94 -7.72 -13.97
CA ALA A 109 -10.40 -8.33 -15.23
C ALA A 109 -10.58 -7.26 -16.31
#